data_AF-Q2KAA4-F1
#
_entry.id   AF-Q2KAA4-F1
#
_cell.length_a   1.000
_cell.length_b   1.000
_cell.length_c   1.000
_cell.angle_alpha   90.00
_cell.angle_beta   90.00
_cell.angle_gamma   90.00
#
_symmetry.space_group_name_H-M   'P 1'
#
loop_
_entity.id
_entity.type
_entity.pdbx_description
1 polymer ?
#
loop_
_entity_poly.entity_id
_entity_poly.type
_entity_poly.pdbx_seq_one_letter_code
_entity_poly.pdbx_strand_id
1 'polypeptide(L)'
;MPITIFDGIVIGVVLFSAVLAMVRGFSREILSIASWGGSAAAAYYLYPYLLPYAKKYTDDDRIAIAGSAAVVFLIALIVISFITMKIADFIIDSRIGALDRTLGFLFGAARGLLLMVVAVAFWNWLVDVDHRPAWVNEAKSKPFLDSMVVKLKAVLPEQFAQMIQASFRDKMQSPAQGSEGATPPTTDQAPAEDAPAGGTQQPAN
;
A
#
# COMPACT_ATOMS: atom_id res chain seq x y z
N MET A 1 -27.90 -17.00 0.61
CA MET A 1 -26.44 -17.24 0.73
C MET A 1 -25.97 -16.68 2.06
N PRO A 2 -25.21 -17.44 2.86
CA PRO A 2 -24.75 -17.01 4.19
C PRO A 2 -23.73 -15.87 4.10
N ILE A 3 -23.58 -15.10 5.18
CA ILE A 3 -22.56 -14.04 5.31
C ILE A 3 -21.18 -14.70 5.34
N THR A 4 -20.29 -14.27 4.44
CA THR A 4 -18.92 -14.80 4.36
C THR A 4 -17.98 -14.06 5.32
N ILE A 5 -16.80 -14.63 5.59
CA ILE A 5 -15.75 -13.97 6.38
C ILE A 5 -15.35 -12.64 5.74
N PHE A 6 -15.34 -12.56 4.41
CA PHE A 6 -15.05 -11.33 3.68
C PHE A 6 -16.07 -10.22 3.98
N ASP A 7 -17.37 -10.55 4.01
CA ASP A 7 -18.41 -9.58 4.37
C ASP A 7 -18.23 -9.07 5.81
N GLY A 8 -17.80 -9.94 6.73
CA GLY A 8 -17.44 -9.56 8.09
C GLY A 8 -16.25 -8.60 8.15
N ILE A 9 -15.21 -8.84 7.34
CA ILE A 9 -14.05 -7.94 7.22
C ILE A 9 -14.47 -6.57 6.69
N VAL A 10 -15.27 -6.53 5.62
CA VAL A 10 -15.75 -5.27 5.02
C VAL A 10 -16.52 -4.46 6.07
N ILE A 11 -17.47 -5.09 6.76
CA ILE A 11 -18.24 -4.42 7.82
C ILE A 11 -17.32 -3.96 8.95
N GLY A 12 -16.39 -4.81 9.40
CA GLY A 12 -15.44 -4.49 10.45
C GLY A 12 -14.57 -3.28 10.13
N VAL A 13 -13.99 -3.24 8.93
CA VAL A 13 -13.14 -2.12 8.49
C VAL A 13 -13.95 -0.83 8.33
N VAL A 14 -15.13 -0.91 7.72
CA VAL A 14 -16.02 0.26 7.54
C VAL A 14 -16.45 0.83 8.88
N LEU A 15 -16.92 -0.03 9.80
CA LEU A 15 -17.34 0.41 11.14
C LEU A 15 -16.18 0.94 11.96
N PHE A 16 -15.03 0.27 11.94
CA PHE A 16 -13.84 0.73 12.66
C PHE A 16 -13.39 2.10 12.15
N SER A 17 -13.34 2.28 10.82
CA SER A 17 -13.02 3.57 10.20
C SER A 17 -14.05 4.65 10.55
N ALA A 18 -15.34 4.32 10.56
CA ALA A 18 -16.42 5.22 10.93
C ALA A 18 -16.33 5.68 12.39
N VAL A 19 -16.10 4.74 13.32
CA VAL A 19 -15.95 5.05 14.76
C VAL A 19 -14.69 5.86 15.02
N LEU A 20 -13.55 5.51 14.42
CA LEU A 20 -12.32 6.29 14.56
C LEU A 20 -12.49 7.73 14.07
N ALA A 21 -13.13 7.93 12.91
CA ALA A 21 -13.40 9.25 12.38
C ALA A 21 -14.45 10.02 13.19
N MET A 22 -15.42 9.33 13.80
CA MET A 22 -16.36 9.93 14.76
C MET A 22 -15.61 10.48 15.99
N VAL A 23 -14.68 9.69 16.57
CA VAL A 23 -13.88 10.11 17.73
C VAL A 23 -12.95 11.27 17.38
N ARG A 24 -12.35 11.23 16.18
CA ARG A 24 -11.42 12.26 15.71
C ARG A 24 -12.13 13.56 15.28
N GLY A 25 -13.34 13.46 14.74
CA GLY A 25 -14.11 14.57 14.21
C GLY A 25 -13.87 14.81 12.71
N PHE A 26 -14.93 15.15 11.98
CA PHE A 26 -14.90 15.40 10.53
C PHE A 26 -13.94 16.53 10.14
N SER A 27 -13.97 17.63 10.89
CA SER A 27 -13.16 18.81 10.61
C SER A 27 -11.68 18.48 10.65
N ARG A 28 -11.23 17.71 11.67
CA ARG A 28 -9.83 17.25 11.76
C ARG A 28 -9.44 16.38 10.58
N GLU A 29 -10.34 15.54 10.11
CA GLU A 29 -10.08 14.64 9.00
C GLU A 29 -9.95 15.41 7.67
N ILE A 30 -10.86 16.35 7.39
CA ILE A 30 -10.75 17.22 6.22
C ILE A 30 -9.52 18.11 6.28
N LEU A 31 -9.24 18.72 7.43
CA LEU A 31 -8.08 19.57 7.64
C LEU A 31 -6.76 18.80 7.45
N SER A 32 -6.74 17.51 7.80
CA SER A 32 -5.61 16.62 7.53
C SER A 32 -5.46 16.33 6.03
N ILE A 33 -6.55 16.09 5.31
CA ILE A 33 -6.48 15.87 3.86
C ILE A 33 -6.07 17.16 3.14
N ALA A 34 -6.59 18.29 3.58
CA ALA A 34 -6.22 19.62 3.09
C ALA A 34 -4.75 19.92 3.38
N SER A 35 -4.19 19.52 4.52
CA SER A 35 -2.77 19.72 4.81
C SER A 35 -1.89 18.90 3.87
N TRP A 36 -2.23 17.64 3.59
CA TRP A 36 -1.54 16.83 2.59
C TRP A 36 -1.61 17.46 1.19
N GLY A 37 -2.80 17.87 0.75
CA GLY A 37 -3.00 18.52 -0.55
C GLY A 37 -2.26 19.85 -0.68
N GLY A 38 -2.37 20.71 0.33
CA GLY A 38 -1.67 21.99 0.39
C GLY A 38 -0.16 21.84 0.41
N SER A 39 0.35 20.81 1.08
CA SER A 39 1.79 20.51 1.12
C SER A 39 2.29 19.96 -0.21
N ALA A 40 1.50 19.14 -0.89
CA ALA A 40 1.81 18.66 -2.24
C ALA A 40 1.83 19.83 -3.25
N ALA A 41 0.85 20.75 -3.16
CA ALA A 41 0.85 21.96 -3.96
C ALA A 41 2.08 22.84 -3.67
N ALA A 42 2.39 23.07 -2.39
CA ALA A 42 3.59 23.79 -1.98
C ALA A 42 4.85 23.13 -2.53
N ALA A 43 4.99 21.81 -2.42
CA ALA A 43 6.11 21.07 -3.00
C ALA A 43 6.22 21.30 -4.50
N TYR A 44 5.11 21.20 -5.24
CA TYR A 44 5.08 21.42 -6.68
C TYR A 44 5.52 22.84 -7.10
N TYR A 45 5.14 23.87 -6.34
CA TYR A 45 5.50 25.25 -6.66
C TYR A 45 6.87 25.67 -6.11
N LEU A 46 7.31 25.12 -4.98
CA LEU A 46 8.54 25.55 -4.30
C LEU A 46 9.77 24.68 -4.55
N TYR A 47 9.62 23.43 -5.05
CA TYR A 47 10.79 22.59 -5.36
C TYR A 47 11.81 23.26 -6.30
N PRO A 48 11.44 24.09 -7.30
CA PRO A 48 12.42 24.68 -8.21
C PRO A 48 13.39 25.64 -7.50
N TYR A 49 12.99 26.25 -6.38
CA TYR A 49 13.85 27.11 -5.58
C TYR A 49 14.89 26.31 -4.78
N LEU A 50 14.56 25.08 -4.38
CA LEU A 50 15.49 24.18 -3.68
C LEU A 50 16.38 23.37 -4.64
N LEU A 51 15.96 23.23 -5.89
CA LEU A 51 16.65 22.42 -6.90
C LEU A 51 18.14 22.80 -7.10
N PRO A 52 18.55 24.09 -7.18
CA PRO A 52 19.96 24.45 -7.31
C PRO A 52 20.83 24.02 -6.13
N TYR A 53 20.23 23.89 -4.95
CA TYR A 53 20.93 23.41 -3.76
C TYR A 53 21.03 21.88 -3.77
N ALA A 54 19.97 21.17 -4.18
CA ALA A 54 19.98 19.72 -4.30
C ALA A 54 20.98 19.22 -5.36
N LYS A 55 21.09 19.93 -6.50
CA LYS A 55 22.07 19.62 -7.56
C LYS A 55 23.54 19.74 -7.12
N LYS A 56 23.83 20.34 -5.96
CA LYS A 56 25.20 20.35 -5.38
C LYS A 56 25.59 19.03 -4.73
N TYR A 57 24.62 18.17 -4.41
CA TYR A 57 24.82 16.91 -3.69
C TYR A 57 24.57 15.69 -4.56
N THR A 58 23.98 15.83 -5.74
CA THR A 58 23.66 14.72 -6.64
C THR A 58 23.61 15.20 -8.09
N ASP A 59 24.25 14.45 -8.99
CA ASP A 59 24.29 14.73 -10.43
C ASP A 59 23.06 14.19 -11.18
N ASP A 60 22.28 13.28 -10.57
CA ASP A 60 21.03 12.77 -11.13
C ASP A 60 19.88 13.78 -10.91
N ASP A 61 19.40 14.35 -12.02
CA ASP A 61 18.32 15.32 -12.03
C ASP A 61 17.01 14.78 -11.41
N ARG A 62 16.71 13.48 -11.55
CA ARG A 62 15.49 12.90 -10.97
C ARG A 62 15.59 12.84 -9.45
N ILE A 63 16.74 12.45 -8.93
CA ILE A 63 16.99 12.40 -7.48
C ILE A 63 16.99 13.82 -6.91
N ALA A 64 17.59 14.79 -7.60
CA ALA A 64 17.61 16.19 -7.17
C ALA A 64 16.20 16.81 -7.12
N ILE A 65 15.35 16.53 -8.12
CA ILE A 65 13.94 16.96 -8.14
C ILE A 65 13.16 16.29 -7.02
N ALA A 66 13.24 14.96 -6.89
CA ALA A 66 12.52 14.21 -5.88
C ALA A 66 12.93 14.62 -4.46
N GLY A 67 14.23 14.80 -4.21
CA GLY A 67 14.77 15.26 -2.93
C GLY A 67 14.29 16.68 -2.59
N SER A 68 14.37 17.61 -3.55
CA SER A 68 13.90 18.99 -3.36
C SER A 68 12.40 19.03 -3.04
N ALA A 69 11.59 18.32 -3.82
CA ALA A 69 10.15 18.25 -3.62
C ALA A 69 9.81 17.60 -2.26
N ALA A 70 10.50 16.52 -1.88
CA ALA A 70 10.30 15.86 -0.59
C ALA A 70 10.62 16.78 0.60
N VAL A 71 11.72 17.52 0.54
CA VAL A 71 12.09 18.46 1.60
C VAL A 71 11.04 19.57 1.73
N VAL A 72 10.64 20.20 0.62
CA VAL A 72 9.57 21.22 0.66
C VAL A 72 8.27 20.63 1.18
N PHE A 73 7.89 19.44 0.70
CA PHE A 73 6.67 18.76 1.12
C PHE A 73 6.65 18.55 2.63
N LEU A 74 7.73 18.02 3.22
CA LEU A 74 7.79 17.75 4.65
C LEU A 74 7.73 19.03 5.48
N ILE A 75 8.46 20.07 5.09
CA ILE A 75 8.44 21.36 5.79
C ILE A 75 7.04 21.98 5.71
N ALA A 76 6.46 22.04 4.51
CA ALA A 76 5.11 22.56 4.31
C ALA A 76 4.07 21.74 5.09
N LEU A 77 4.20 20.41 5.12
CA LEU A 77 3.30 19.52 5.86
C LEU A 77 3.33 19.81 7.35
N ILE A 78 4.51 20.02 7.94
CA ILE A 78 4.64 20.38 9.35
C ILE A 78 3.97 21.73 9.62
N VAL A 79 4.28 22.75 8.83
CA VAL A 79 3.74 24.11 9.01
C VAL A 79 2.22 24.14 8.85
N ILE A 80 1.71 23.59 7.73
CA ILE A 80 0.28 23.59 7.42
C ILE A 80 -0.47 22.73 8.44
N SER A 81 0.05 21.56 8.82
CA SER A 81 -0.60 20.69 9.83
C SER A 81 -0.66 21.37 11.20
N PHE A 82 0.37 22.10 11.59
CA PHE A 82 0.34 22.86 12.85
C PHE A 82 -0.76 23.93 12.84
N ILE A 83 -0.88 24.68 11.74
CA ILE A 83 -1.93 25.69 11.58
C ILE A 83 -3.32 25.04 11.61
N THR A 84 -3.50 23.95 10.87
CA THR A 84 -4.81 23.29 10.76
C THR A 84 -5.23 22.61 12.06
N MET A 85 -4.29 22.11 12.87
CA MET A 85 -4.58 21.61 14.22
C MET A 85 -5.21 22.69 15.10
N LYS A 86 -4.66 23.91 15.09
CA LYS A 86 -5.20 25.03 15.87
C LYS A 86 -6.62 25.41 15.42
N ILE A 87 -6.87 25.40 14.11
CA ILE A 87 -8.20 25.65 13.55
C ILE A 87 -9.18 24.55 13.98
N ALA A 88 -8.76 23.29 13.94
CA ALA A 88 -9.60 22.17 14.34
C ALA A 88 -9.99 22.22 15.82
N ASP A 89 -9.05 22.59 16.69
CA ASP A 89 -9.30 22.74 18.12
C ASP A 89 -10.38 23.81 18.37
N PHE A 90 -10.35 24.93 17.64
CA PHE A 90 -11.35 25.99 17.73
C PHE A 90 -12.76 25.55 17.29
N ILE A 91 -12.86 24.75 16.23
CA ILE A 91 -14.15 24.28 15.70
C ILE A 91 -14.81 23.29 16.67
N ILE A 92 -14.02 22.40 17.27
CA ILE A 92 -14.53 21.31 18.13
C ILE A 92 -15.02 21.82 19.48
N ASP A 93 -14.44 22.91 19.99
CA ASP A 93 -14.82 23.51 21.28
C ASP A 93 -16.17 24.26 21.23
N SER A 94 -16.76 24.40 20.04
CA SER A 94 -18.09 25.00 19.85
C SER A 94 -19.22 23.97 20.01
N ARG A 95 -20.47 24.44 20.15
CA ARG A 95 -21.69 23.59 20.15
C ARG A 95 -21.83 22.70 18.91
N ILE A 96 -21.05 22.98 17.87
CA ILE A 96 -20.97 22.24 16.60
C ILE A 96 -20.26 20.89 16.76
N GLY A 97 -19.54 20.63 17.87
CA GLY A 97 -18.79 19.39 18.07
C GLY A 97 -19.63 18.10 17.97
N ALA A 98 -20.91 18.12 18.34
CA ALA A 98 -21.79 16.96 18.14
C ALA A 98 -22.06 16.67 16.66
N LEU A 99 -22.30 17.72 15.86
CA LEU A 99 -22.49 17.60 14.41
C LEU A 99 -21.19 17.12 13.74
N ASP A 100 -20.04 17.66 14.15
CA ASP A 100 -18.73 17.29 13.63
C ASP A 100 -18.42 15.79 13.82
N ARG A 101 -18.81 15.20 14.96
CA ARG A 101 -18.68 13.76 15.22
C ARG A 101 -19.60 12.92 14.33
N THR A 102 -20.85 13.34 14.12
CA THR A 102 -21.78 12.61 13.24
C THR A 102 -21.34 12.64 11.77
N LEU A 103 -20.87 13.80 11.29
CA LEU A 103 -20.26 13.89 9.96
C LEU A 103 -18.98 13.07 9.88
N GLY A 104 -18.21 13.01 10.98
CA GLY A 104 -17.01 12.19 11.10
C GLY A 104 -17.33 10.71 10.89
N PHE A 105 -18.42 10.23 11.47
CA PHE A 105 -18.89 8.86 11.25
C PHE A 105 -19.22 8.57 9.78
N LEU A 106 -20.01 9.43 9.13
CA LEU A 106 -20.38 9.27 7.72
C LEU A 106 -19.14 9.29 6.83
N PHE A 107 -18.25 10.26 7.06
CA PHE A 107 -16.99 10.37 6.32
C PHE A 107 -16.10 9.13 6.54
N GLY A 108 -15.96 8.69 7.79
CA GLY A 108 -15.16 7.51 8.12
C GLY A 108 -15.72 6.22 7.53
N ALA A 109 -17.04 6.08 7.45
CA ALA A 109 -17.68 4.96 6.77
C ALA A 109 -17.38 4.99 5.26
N ALA A 110 -17.51 6.16 4.62
CA ALA A 110 -17.17 6.34 3.20
C ALA A 110 -15.69 6.04 2.94
N ARG A 111 -14.79 6.52 3.80
CA ARG A 111 -13.35 6.23 3.74
C ARG A 111 -13.07 4.74 3.91
N GLY A 112 -13.67 4.09 4.90
CA GLY A 112 -13.51 2.65 5.15
C GLY A 112 -13.98 1.82 3.96
N LEU A 113 -15.08 2.23 3.32
CA LEU A 113 -15.58 1.61 2.09
C LEU A 113 -14.60 1.81 0.94
N LEU A 114 -14.09 3.04 0.76
CA LEU A 114 -13.08 3.35 -0.26
C LEU A 114 -11.81 2.49 -0.08
N LEU A 115 -11.34 2.31 1.15
CA LEU A 115 -10.21 1.43 1.45
C LEU A 115 -10.47 -0.02 1.02
N MET A 116 -11.70 -0.53 1.22
CA MET A 116 -12.08 -1.86 0.74
C MET A 116 -12.15 -1.94 -0.79
N VAL A 117 -12.67 -0.91 -1.46
CA VAL A 117 -12.67 -0.83 -2.93
C VAL A 117 -11.25 -0.88 -3.47
N VAL A 118 -10.33 -0.09 -2.89
CA VAL A 118 -8.92 -0.08 -3.28
C VAL A 118 -8.24 -1.42 -2.97
N ALA A 119 -8.50 -2.02 -1.80
CA ALA A 119 -7.95 -3.32 -1.43
C ALA A 119 -8.41 -4.43 -2.39
N VAL A 120 -9.70 -4.44 -2.77
CA VAL A 120 -10.23 -5.38 -3.78
C VAL A 120 -9.65 -5.11 -5.16
N ALA A 121 -9.48 -3.84 -5.56
CA ALA A 121 -8.84 -3.49 -6.82
C ALA A 121 -7.38 -4.00 -6.88
N PHE A 122 -6.64 -3.83 -5.78
CA PHE A 122 -5.26 -4.30 -5.66
C PHE A 122 -5.19 -5.83 -5.59
N TRP A 123 -6.10 -6.48 -4.87
CA TRP A 123 -6.21 -7.94 -4.84
C TRP A 123 -6.54 -8.51 -6.22
N ASN A 124 -7.48 -7.88 -6.93
CA ASN A 124 -7.80 -8.23 -8.30
C ASN A 124 -6.61 -8.02 -9.25
N TRP A 125 -5.68 -7.13 -8.89
CA TRP A 125 -4.44 -6.90 -9.62
C TRP A 125 -3.34 -7.89 -9.31
N LEU A 126 -3.28 -8.35 -8.06
CA LEU A 126 -2.20 -9.21 -7.58
C LEU A 126 -2.48 -10.71 -7.79
N VAL A 127 -3.75 -11.12 -7.73
CA VAL A 127 -4.17 -12.53 -7.71
C VAL A 127 -4.99 -12.88 -8.95
N ASP A 128 -4.47 -13.80 -9.74
CA ASP A 128 -5.14 -14.38 -10.90
C ASP A 128 -6.45 -15.07 -10.49
N VAL A 129 -7.44 -15.00 -11.40
CA VAL A 129 -8.81 -15.45 -11.14
C VAL A 129 -8.87 -16.93 -10.72
N ASP A 130 -7.95 -17.75 -11.22
CA ASP A 130 -7.91 -19.20 -11.00
C ASP A 130 -7.45 -19.62 -9.59
N HIS A 131 -6.80 -18.72 -8.84
CA HIS A 131 -6.31 -19.00 -7.48
C HIS A 131 -7.16 -18.34 -6.38
N ARG A 132 -8.37 -17.88 -6.70
CA ARG A 132 -9.21 -17.15 -5.74
C ARG A 132 -9.96 -18.08 -4.80
N PRO A 133 -9.82 -17.90 -3.47
CA PRO A 133 -10.58 -18.70 -2.51
C PRO A 133 -12.10 -18.47 -2.65
N ALA A 134 -12.88 -19.55 -2.52
CA ALA A 134 -14.35 -19.50 -2.63
C ALA A 134 -15.00 -18.49 -1.68
N TRP A 135 -14.44 -18.30 -0.47
CA TRP A 135 -14.95 -17.37 0.55
C TRP A 135 -14.89 -15.87 0.15
N VAL A 136 -14.15 -15.51 -0.90
CA VAL A 136 -14.11 -14.14 -1.47
C VAL A 136 -15.09 -14.00 -2.63
N ASN A 137 -15.20 -15.04 -3.47
CA ASN A 137 -16.07 -15.01 -4.66
C ASN A 137 -17.56 -15.13 -4.28
N GLU A 138 -17.88 -15.83 -3.20
CA GLU A 138 -19.25 -16.00 -2.68
C GLU A 138 -19.74 -14.82 -1.82
N ALA A 139 -18.88 -13.84 -1.56
CA ALA A 139 -19.20 -12.74 -0.66
C ALA A 139 -20.27 -11.80 -1.23
N LYS A 140 -21.25 -11.42 -0.40
CA LYS A 140 -22.40 -10.60 -0.83
C LYS A 140 -21.99 -9.18 -1.19
N SER A 141 -20.94 -8.65 -0.55
CA SER A 141 -20.36 -7.33 -0.80
C SER A 141 -19.53 -7.26 -2.09
N LYS A 142 -19.09 -8.40 -2.64
CA LYS A 142 -18.16 -8.45 -3.77
C LYS A 142 -18.70 -7.81 -5.06
N PRO A 143 -19.93 -8.09 -5.53
CA PRO A 143 -20.45 -7.47 -6.77
C PRO A 143 -20.61 -5.95 -6.64
N PHE A 144 -20.96 -5.46 -5.45
CA PHE A 144 -21.06 -4.04 -5.17
C PHE A 144 -19.69 -3.36 -5.19
N LEU A 145 -18.70 -3.95 -4.51
CA LEU A 145 -17.32 -3.44 -4.50
C LEU A 145 -16.71 -3.46 -5.90
N ASP A 146 -16.91 -4.53 -6.69
CA ASP A 146 -16.43 -4.59 -8.08
C ASP A 146 -17.05 -3.51 -8.96
N SER A 147 -18.35 -3.24 -8.79
CA SER A 147 -19.02 -2.15 -9.49
C SER A 147 -18.42 -0.79 -9.12
N MET A 148 -18.04 -0.59 -7.86
CA MET A 148 -17.33 0.61 -7.41
C MET A 148 -15.90 0.68 -7.95
N VAL A 149 -15.18 -0.45 -8.06
CA VAL A 149 -13.85 -0.52 -8.69
C VAL A 149 -13.92 -0.09 -10.15
N VAL A 150 -14.91 -0.55 -10.91
CA VAL A 150 -15.08 -0.15 -12.32
C VAL A 150 -15.32 1.35 -12.44
N LYS A 151 -16.20 1.92 -11.59
CA LYS A 151 -16.44 3.36 -11.55
C LYS A 151 -15.17 4.14 -11.17
N LEU A 152 -14.41 3.65 -10.18
CA LEU A 152 -13.15 4.26 -9.77
C LEU A 152 -12.12 4.25 -10.91
N LYS A 153 -12.02 3.14 -11.66
CA LYS A 153 -11.16 3.03 -12.85
C LYS A 153 -11.55 3.99 -13.97
N ALA A 154 -12.84 4.28 -14.15
CA ALA A 154 -13.30 5.22 -15.16
C ALA A 154 -12.94 6.69 -14.85
N VAL A 155 -12.68 7.02 -13.57
CA VAL A 155 -12.25 8.35 -13.14
C VAL A 155 -10.70 8.47 -13.13
N LEU A 156 -9.99 7.34 -13.19
CA LEU A 156 -8.53 7.33 -13.23
C LEU A 156 -8.01 7.75 -14.63
N PRO A 157 -7.03 8.67 -14.72
CA PRO A 157 -6.41 9.06 -15.99
C PRO A 157 -5.79 7.88 -16.75
N GLU A 158 -5.87 7.86 -18.08
CA GLU A 158 -5.44 6.72 -18.92
C GLU A 158 -4.00 6.27 -18.67
N GLN A 159 -3.10 7.20 -18.36
CA GLN A 159 -1.70 6.92 -18.01
C GLN A 159 -1.53 5.95 -16.83
N PHE A 160 -2.43 5.99 -15.83
CA PHE A 160 -2.42 5.03 -14.73
C PHE A 160 -3.02 3.69 -15.14
N ALA A 161 -4.06 3.71 -15.97
CA ALA A 161 -4.67 2.48 -16.50
C ALA A 161 -3.67 1.68 -17.34
N GLN A 162 -2.84 2.34 -18.14
CA GLN A 162 -1.79 1.71 -18.94
C GLN A 162 -0.67 1.11 -18.08
N MET A 163 -0.26 1.76 -16.98
CA MET A 163 0.76 1.23 -16.06
C MET A 163 0.26 -0.03 -15.32
N ILE A 164 -1.00 -0.01 -14.89
CA ILE A 164 -1.66 -1.17 -14.27
C ILE A 164 -1.70 -2.33 -15.28
N GLN A 165 -2.11 -2.07 -16.52
CA GLN A 165 -2.17 -3.05 -17.62
C GLN A 165 -0.80 -3.56 -18.07
N ALA A 166 0.22 -2.71 -18.15
CA ALA A 166 1.58 -3.09 -18.51
C ALA A 166 2.17 -4.04 -17.47
N SER A 167 1.97 -3.73 -16.18
CA SER A 167 2.44 -4.58 -15.08
C SER A 167 1.72 -5.93 -15.02
N PHE A 168 0.44 -5.97 -15.39
CA PHE A 168 -0.30 -7.22 -15.57
C PHE A 168 0.22 -8.05 -16.76
N ARG A 169 0.50 -7.39 -17.89
CA ARG A 169 0.99 -8.05 -19.10
C ARG A 169 2.38 -8.65 -18.88
N ASP A 170 3.24 -7.94 -18.16
CA ASP A 170 4.57 -8.42 -17.77
C ASP A 170 4.51 -9.67 -16.88
N LYS A 171 3.60 -9.69 -15.89
CA LYS A 171 3.32 -10.88 -15.09
C LYS A 171 2.75 -12.06 -15.90
N MET A 172 1.90 -11.78 -16.90
CA MET A 172 1.34 -12.81 -17.80
C MET A 172 2.31 -13.30 -18.88
N GLN A 173 3.36 -12.53 -19.20
CA GLN A 173 4.41 -12.94 -20.15
C GLN A 173 5.58 -13.66 -19.47
N SER A 174 5.75 -13.46 -18.16
CA SER A 174 6.76 -14.14 -17.34
C SER A 174 6.51 -15.62 -16.91
N PRO A 175 5.46 -16.37 -17.33
CA PRO A 175 5.38 -17.80 -17.00
C PRO A 175 6.28 -18.72 -17.86
N ALA A 176 7.02 -18.20 -18.84
CA ALA A 176 7.62 -19.05 -19.90
C ALA A 176 9.15 -18.99 -20.03
N GLN A 177 9.90 -18.48 -19.05
CA GLN A 177 11.37 -18.62 -19.03
C GLN A 177 11.89 -18.93 -17.63
N GLY A 178 11.83 -20.21 -17.27
CA GLY A 178 12.45 -20.71 -16.04
C GLY A 178 12.32 -22.21 -15.83
N SER A 179 12.08 -23.00 -16.89
CA SER A 179 11.94 -24.45 -16.78
C SER A 179 12.47 -25.17 -18.01
N GLU A 180 13.70 -24.86 -18.44
CA GLU A 180 14.49 -25.78 -19.26
C GLU A 180 15.92 -25.79 -18.73
N GLY A 181 16.22 -26.85 -17.97
CA GLY A 181 17.50 -27.05 -17.30
C GLY A 181 17.40 -28.12 -16.21
N ALA A 182 16.66 -29.20 -16.49
CA ALA A 182 16.66 -30.37 -15.63
C ALA A 182 18.01 -31.09 -15.78
N THR A 183 18.84 -31.03 -14.74
CA THR A 183 19.81 -32.09 -14.45
C THR A 183 19.86 -32.26 -12.94
N PRO A 184 19.40 -33.39 -12.38
CA PRO A 184 19.50 -33.63 -10.95
C PRO A 184 20.98 -33.80 -10.56
N PRO A 185 21.44 -33.23 -9.42
CA PRO A 185 22.79 -33.46 -8.94
C PRO A 185 22.89 -34.89 -8.40
N THR A 186 23.80 -35.68 -8.98
CA THR A 186 24.18 -37.00 -8.47
C THR A 186 24.84 -36.83 -7.10
N THR A 187 24.31 -37.58 -6.14
CA THR A 187 24.69 -37.72 -4.74
C THR A 187 26.15 -38.18 -4.53
N ASP A 188 26.73 -37.67 -3.44
CA ASP A 188 27.87 -38.18 -2.65
C ASP A 188 29.30 -38.18 -3.22
N GLN A 189 30.05 -37.16 -2.84
CA GLN A 189 31.43 -37.34 -2.35
C GLN A 189 31.53 -36.74 -0.94
N ALA A 190 31.55 -37.60 0.08
CA ALA A 190 31.97 -37.25 1.43
C ALA A 190 33.49 -37.45 1.57
N PRO A 191 34.25 -36.50 2.15
CA PRO A 191 35.66 -36.69 2.49
C PRO A 191 35.77 -37.54 3.77
N ALA A 192 36.56 -38.62 3.73
CA ALA A 192 36.90 -39.40 4.92
C ALA A 192 38.05 -38.71 5.66
N GLU A 193 37.78 -38.28 6.90
CA GLU A 193 38.74 -37.68 7.83
C GLU A 193 39.03 -38.66 8.98
N ASP A 194 40.32 -38.99 9.12
CA ASP A 194 41.11 -39.50 10.27
C ASP A 194 40.52 -40.36 11.42
N ALA A 195 41.17 -41.50 11.69
CA ALA A 195 41.67 -41.87 13.03
C ALA A 195 42.67 -43.06 12.99
N PRO A 196 43.78 -43.04 13.77
CA PRO A 196 44.83 -44.07 13.78
C PRO A 196 44.77 -45.04 14.98
N ALA A 197 45.59 -46.10 14.89
CA ALA A 197 46.20 -46.93 15.95
C ALA A 197 45.67 -48.37 16.16
N GLY A 198 46.62 -49.32 16.09
CA GLY A 198 46.66 -50.51 16.96
C GLY A 198 46.73 -51.88 16.27
N GLY A 199 47.89 -52.55 16.33
CA GLY A 199 47.96 -54.02 16.22
C GLY A 199 49.08 -54.60 15.34
N THR A 200 50.20 -54.91 15.96
CA THR A 200 51.33 -55.71 15.45
C THR A 200 51.02 -57.23 15.38
N GLN A 201 51.88 -57.97 14.65
CA GLN A 201 52.05 -59.46 14.52
C GLN A 201 51.35 -60.08 13.29
N GLN A 202 51.92 -60.96 12.44
CA GLN A 202 53.18 -61.73 12.32
C GLN A 202 53.11 -62.49 10.96
N PRO A 203 54.20 -62.82 10.25
CA PRO A 203 54.14 -63.47 8.92
C PRO A 203 54.30 -65.01 8.96
N ALA A 204 53.75 -65.70 7.96
CA ALA A 204 54.12 -67.02 7.39
C ALA A 204 52.97 -67.40 6.40
N ASN A 205 53.15 -67.99 5.23
CA ASN A 205 54.24 -68.74 4.59
C ASN A 205 53.98 -68.71 3.07
#